data_AF-A0A5E6S3S0-F1
#
_entry.id   AF-A0A5E6S3S0-F1
#
_cell.length_a   1.000
_cell.length_b   1.000
_cell.length_c   1.000
_cell.angle_alpha   90.00
_cell.angle_beta   90.00
_cell.angle_gamma   90.00
#
_symmetry.space_group_name_H-M   'P 1'
#
loop_
_entity.id
_entity.type
_entity.pdbx_description
1 polymer ?
#
loop_
_entity_poly.entity_id
_entity_poly.type
_entity_poly.pdbx_seq_one_letter_code
_entity_poly.pdbx_strand_id
1 'polypeptide(L)'
;MTFEPSLGFRVSHLDLNGFKEKGSELALDVDDNSATRRSAVANLNVAFAPVAMGAWQLVPSVQVGYERTLGDNQVDSQSHLLGLDIEQRAAFDNRDPFSRGVNPMASLGALSLGAEVGANGGGDSHGFNGGLKASYAFKKKTGSRKTPNQQTPQNPMWERACSRKRQTSQHQTD
;
A
#
# COMPACT_ATOMS: atom_id res chain seq x y z
N MET A 1 -18.46 4.94 14.15
CA MET A 1 -17.22 5.71 13.93
C MET A 1 -16.06 4.79 14.22
N THR A 2 -15.03 4.82 13.39
CA THR A 2 -13.88 3.90 13.46
C THR A 2 -12.59 4.70 13.44
N PHE A 3 -11.64 4.32 14.29
CA PHE A 3 -10.31 4.90 14.37
C PHE A 3 -9.29 3.86 13.96
N GLU A 4 -8.44 4.20 12.99
CA GLU A 4 -7.45 3.30 12.41
C GLU A 4 -6.07 3.94 12.52
N PRO A 5 -5.36 3.73 13.65
CA PRO A 5 -3.97 4.14 13.78
C PRO A 5 -3.05 3.20 12.99
N SER A 6 -1.99 3.74 12.40
CA SER A 6 -0.95 2.98 11.70
C SER A 6 0.43 3.55 11.98
N LEU A 7 1.42 2.68 12.08
CA LEU A 7 2.84 3.01 12.22
C LEU A 7 3.62 2.22 11.16
N GLY A 8 4.64 2.84 10.57
CA GLY A 8 5.45 2.19 9.55
C GLY A 8 6.83 2.80 9.37
N PHE A 9 7.64 2.15 8.56
CA PHE A 9 8.95 2.65 8.11
C PHE A 9 8.98 2.66 6.58
N ARG A 10 9.63 3.66 6.00
CA ARG A 10 9.79 3.82 4.55
C ARG A 10 11.25 4.08 4.24
N VAL A 11 11.75 3.44 3.19
CA VAL A 11 13.05 3.73 2.59
C VAL A 11 12.81 4.03 1.12
N SER A 12 13.26 5.19 0.68
CA SER A 12 13.13 5.67 -0.69
C SER A 12 14.51 6.01 -1.23
N HIS A 13 14.76 5.67 -2.49
CA HIS A 13 15.97 6.05 -3.21
C HIS A 13 15.54 6.89 -4.42
N LEU A 14 16.16 8.06 -4.58
CA LEU A 14 15.97 8.99 -5.67
C LEU A 14 17.26 9.04 -6.46
N ASP A 15 17.15 8.95 -7.78
CA ASP A 15 18.25 9.06 -8.71
C ASP A 15 17.81 9.98 -9.85
N LEU A 16 18.51 11.11 -10.01
CA LEU A 16 18.22 12.15 -10.98
C LEU A 16 19.47 12.36 -11.83
N ASN A 17 19.37 12.07 -13.13
CA ASN A 17 20.49 12.29 -14.03
C ASN A 17 20.74 13.79 -14.25
N GLY A 18 22.00 14.17 -14.28
CA GLY A 18 22.49 15.49 -14.62
C GLY A 18 22.22 15.84 -16.08
N PHE A 19 22.15 17.14 -16.34
CA PHE A 19 21.96 17.65 -17.69
C PHE A 19 22.57 19.04 -17.85
N LYS A 20 23.02 19.32 -19.07
CA LYS A 20 23.58 20.60 -19.46
C LYS A 20 22.53 21.42 -20.20
N GLU A 21 22.14 22.57 -19.66
CA GLU A 21 21.22 23.47 -20.35
C GLU A 21 21.84 23.99 -21.65
N LYS A 22 21.01 24.12 -22.69
CA LYS A 22 21.43 24.63 -24.01
C LYS A 22 20.63 25.89 -24.34
N GLY A 23 21.28 26.90 -24.92
CA GLY A 23 20.62 28.11 -25.43
C GLY A 23 20.79 29.37 -24.57
N SER A 24 21.68 29.35 -23.57
CA SER A 24 22.02 30.52 -22.76
C SER A 24 23.54 30.70 -22.70
N GLU A 25 24.01 31.96 -22.69
CA GLU A 25 25.42 32.31 -22.49
C GLU A 25 25.88 32.03 -21.03
N LEU A 26 24.90 31.77 -20.16
CA LEU A 26 25.02 31.27 -18.78
C LEU A 26 24.45 29.84 -18.70
N ALA A 27 24.90 28.93 -19.57
CA ALA A 27 24.44 27.54 -19.55
C ALA A 27 24.82 26.87 -18.22
N LEU A 28 23.80 26.43 -17.47
CA LEU A 28 23.99 25.71 -16.21
C LEU A 28 24.36 24.25 -16.49
N ASP A 29 25.44 23.79 -15.85
CA ASP A 29 25.83 22.38 -15.81
C ASP A 29 25.36 21.82 -14.47
N VAL A 30 24.38 20.91 -14.51
CA VAL A 30 23.77 20.30 -13.33
C VAL A 30 24.25 18.85 -13.26
N ASP A 31 24.92 18.49 -12.17
CA ASP A 31 25.41 17.13 -11.94
C ASP A 31 24.28 16.16 -11.57
N ASP A 32 24.59 14.86 -11.64
CA ASP A 32 23.70 13.79 -11.17
C ASP A 32 23.41 13.95 -9.65
N ASN A 33 22.16 13.70 -9.23
CA ASN A 33 21.73 13.77 -7.83
C ASN A 33 21.12 12.45 -7.38
N SER A 34 21.81 11.77 -6.47
CA SER A 34 21.34 10.54 -5.82
C SER A 34 21.08 10.78 -4.34
N ALA A 35 19.90 10.42 -3.86
CA ALA A 35 19.50 10.60 -2.47
C ALA A 35 18.78 9.38 -1.91
N THR A 36 19.23 8.90 -0.74
CA THR A 36 18.53 7.85 0.01
C THR A 36 17.85 8.45 1.23
N ARG A 37 16.52 8.31 1.32
CA ARG A 37 15.71 8.80 2.43
C ARG A 37 15.14 7.65 3.23
N ARG A 38 15.28 7.70 4.55
CA ARG A 38 14.64 6.77 5.50
C ARG A 38 13.68 7.55 6.37
N SER A 39 12.50 7.00 6.64
CA SER A 39 11.51 7.66 7.50
C SER A 39 10.68 6.69 8.32
N ALA A 40 10.26 7.15 9.49
CA ALA A 40 9.19 6.55 10.28
C ALA A 40 7.90 7.34 10.02
N VAL A 41 6.78 6.65 9.84
CA VAL A 41 5.47 7.24 9.60
C VAL A 41 4.48 6.82 10.67
N ALA A 42 3.64 7.76 11.10
CA ALA A 42 2.51 7.55 11.97
C ALA A 42 1.27 8.18 11.33
N ASN A 43 0.21 7.40 11.09
CA ASN A 43 -1.03 7.93 10.53
C ASN A 43 -2.22 7.54 11.41
N LEU A 44 -3.25 8.36 11.37
CA LEU A 44 -4.55 8.10 11.97
C LEU A 44 -5.62 8.40 10.92
N ASN A 45 -6.34 7.36 10.51
CA ASN A 45 -7.55 7.50 9.70
C ASN A 45 -8.79 7.40 10.60
N VAL A 46 -9.76 8.27 10.35
CA VAL A 46 -11.01 8.34 11.10
C VAL A 46 -12.16 8.26 10.11
N ALA A 47 -12.90 7.16 10.16
CA ALA A 47 -14.09 6.95 9.35
C ALA A 47 -15.36 7.20 10.18
N PHE A 48 -16.25 8.03 9.63
CA PHE A 48 -17.53 8.36 10.26
C PHE A 48 -18.59 7.30 9.92
N ALA A 49 -19.75 7.39 10.58
CA ALA A 49 -20.85 6.48 10.29
C ALA A 49 -21.31 6.63 8.83
N PRO A 50 -21.68 5.53 8.14
CA PRO A 50 -22.24 5.61 6.80
C PRO A 50 -23.51 6.46 6.77
N VAL A 51 -23.60 7.35 5.78
CA VAL A 51 -24.76 8.17 5.48
C VAL A 51 -25.44 7.61 4.23
N ALA A 52 -26.70 7.23 4.36
CA ALA A 52 -27.50 6.75 3.24
C ALA A 52 -27.90 7.92 2.32
N MET A 53 -27.61 7.79 1.03
CA MET A 53 -27.96 8.75 -0.02
C MET A 53 -28.71 8.01 -1.14
N GLY A 54 -29.93 7.59 -0.85
CA GLY A 54 -30.70 6.69 -1.73
C GLY A 54 -30.08 5.30 -1.75
N ALA A 55 -29.72 4.80 -2.94
CA ALA A 55 -29.04 3.50 -3.09
C ALA A 55 -27.55 3.54 -2.72
N TRP A 56 -26.99 4.75 -2.53
CA TRP A 56 -25.59 4.94 -2.17
C TRP A 56 -25.39 4.95 -0.66
N GLN A 57 -24.27 4.39 -0.21
CA GLN A 57 -23.75 4.58 1.14
C GLN A 57 -22.48 5.41 1.07
N LEU A 58 -22.50 6.61 1.66
CA LEU A 58 -21.36 7.49 1.78
C LEU A 58 -20.70 7.31 3.14
N VAL A 59 -19.40 7.05 3.18
CA VAL A 59 -18.58 7.04 4.39
C VAL A 59 -17.64 8.24 4.33
N PRO A 60 -17.92 9.31 5.08
CA PRO A 60 -16.96 10.39 5.25
C PRO A 60 -15.74 9.87 6.01
N SER A 61 -14.54 10.33 5.64
CA SER A 61 -13.34 10.04 6.42
C SER A 61 -12.36 11.21 6.41
N VAL A 62 -11.56 11.30 7.46
CA VAL A 62 -10.45 12.25 7.58
C VAL A 62 -9.19 11.49 7.99
N GLN A 63 -8.04 11.94 7.50
CA GLN A 63 -6.76 11.36 7.83
C GLN A 63 -5.78 12.43 8.28
N VAL A 64 -4.96 12.09 9.26
CA VAL A 64 -3.79 12.88 9.66
C VAL A 64 -2.58 11.97 9.67
N GLY A 65 -1.43 12.51 9.30
CA GLY A 65 -0.18 11.78 9.26
C GLY A 65 0.97 12.64 9.74
N TYR A 66 1.98 11.97 10.28
CA TYR A 66 3.23 12.54 10.70
C TYR A 66 4.34 11.63 10.21
N GLU A 67 5.31 12.21 9.53
CA GLU A 67 6.48 11.50 9.03
C GLU A 67 7.72 12.13 9.64
N ARG A 68 8.62 11.28 10.16
CA ARG A 68 9.90 11.68 10.70
C ARG A 68 11.01 11.05 9.90
N THR A 69 11.86 11.88 9.32
CA THR A 69 13.03 11.42 8.57
C THR A 69 14.12 10.97 9.53
N LEU A 70 14.71 9.79 9.28
CA LEU A 70 15.66 9.11 10.16
C LEU A 70 17.08 9.20 9.56
N GLY A 71 18.05 9.64 10.37
CA GLY A 71 19.46 9.77 9.99
C GLY A 71 19.88 11.21 9.65
N ASP A 72 21.11 11.34 9.15
CA ASP A 72 21.67 12.56 8.60
C ASP A 72 21.58 12.48 7.08
N ASN A 73 20.71 13.30 6.49
CA ASN A 73 20.54 13.36 5.04
C ASN A 73 21.50 14.42 4.50
N GLN A 74 22.69 14.00 4.12
CA GLN A 74 23.59 14.82 3.32
C GLN A 74 23.19 14.61 1.86
N VAL A 75 22.42 15.55 1.31
CA VAL A 75 22.17 15.63 -0.14
C VAL A 75 23.24 16.56 -0.69
N ASP A 76 24.36 15.99 -1.14
CA ASP A 76 25.36 16.74 -1.89
C ASP A 76 24.80 16.98 -3.30
N SER A 77 24.28 18.18 -3.55
CA SER A 77 23.95 18.66 -4.90
C SER A 77 24.98 19.72 -5.26
N GLN A 78 25.98 19.33 -6.05
CA GLN A 78 26.96 20.24 -6.63
C GLN A 78 26.40 20.73 -7.96
N SER A 79 26.38 22.05 -8.16
CA SER A 79 25.97 22.68 -9.42
C SER A 79 27.06 23.65 -9.84
N HIS A 80 27.50 23.61 -11.10
CA HIS A 80 28.57 24.46 -11.57
C HIS A 80 28.03 25.52 -12.54
N LEU A 81 28.25 26.80 -12.22
CA LEU A 81 27.88 27.94 -13.07
C LEU A 81 29.17 28.67 -13.47
N LEU A 82 29.59 28.57 -14.74
CA LEU A 82 30.85 29.15 -15.25
C LEU A 82 32.12 28.75 -14.46
N GLY A 83 32.16 27.55 -13.87
CA GLY A 83 33.31 27.07 -13.08
C GLY A 83 33.36 27.62 -11.65
N LEU A 84 32.26 28.24 -11.18
CA LEU A 84 32.04 28.55 -9.77
C LEU A 84 31.15 27.48 -9.16
N ASP A 85 31.60 26.90 -8.06
CA ASP A 85 30.85 25.90 -7.30
C ASP A 85 29.68 26.59 -6.60
N ILE A 86 28.46 26.21 -7.00
CA ILE A 86 27.24 26.58 -6.29
C ILE A 86 26.76 25.31 -5.59
N GLU A 87 27.02 25.22 -4.29
CA GLU A 87 26.48 24.19 -3.41
C GLU A 87 25.00 24.54 -3.14
N GLN A 88 24.10 24.08 -4.00
CA GLN A 88 22.67 24.23 -3.75
C GLN A 88 22.24 23.14 -2.77
N ARG A 89 22.33 23.45 -1.46
CA ARG A 89 21.72 22.63 -0.42
C ARG A 89 20.24 22.51 -0.72
N ALA A 90 19.84 21.36 -1.25
CA ALA A 90 18.49 21.10 -1.70
C ALA A 90 17.48 21.41 -0.57
N ALA A 91 16.32 21.95 -0.96
CA ALA A 91 15.22 22.39 -0.10
C ALA A 91 14.48 21.25 0.64
N PHE A 92 15.17 20.18 0.98
CA PHE A 92 14.67 19.01 1.69
C PHE A 92 15.14 18.94 3.16
N ASP A 93 15.46 20.08 3.77
CA ASP A 93 15.63 20.18 5.22
C ASP A 93 14.27 20.30 5.91
N ASN A 94 13.45 19.26 5.78
CA ASN A 94 12.28 19.13 6.62
C ASN A 94 12.24 17.74 7.24
N ARG A 95 12.65 17.70 8.51
CA ARG A 95 12.79 16.47 9.28
C ARG A 95 11.44 15.86 9.68
N ASP A 96 10.38 16.68 9.71
CA ASP A 96 9.12 16.39 10.40
C ASP A 96 7.85 16.83 9.62
N PRO A 97 7.62 16.39 8.36
CA PRO A 97 6.39 16.73 7.64
C PRO A 97 5.13 16.17 8.29
N PHE A 98 4.10 17.01 8.35
CA PHE A 98 2.75 16.68 8.77
C PHE A 98 1.81 16.65 7.55
N SER A 99 0.88 15.69 7.51
CA SER A 99 -0.14 15.57 6.48
C SER A 99 -1.54 15.58 7.10
N ARG A 100 -2.49 16.13 6.36
CA ARG A 100 -3.92 16.09 6.69
C ARG A 100 -4.75 15.99 5.43
N GLY A 101 -5.85 15.25 5.47
CA GLY A 101 -6.71 15.11 4.30
C GLY A 101 -8.09 14.58 4.63
N VAL A 102 -8.94 14.59 3.62
CA VAL A 102 -10.31 14.05 3.66
C VAL A 102 -10.47 13.04 2.53
N ASN A 103 -11.14 11.93 2.82
CA ASN A 103 -11.25 10.78 1.92
C ASN A 103 -12.67 10.17 1.90
N PRO A 104 -13.71 10.91 1.47
CA PRO A 104 -15.04 10.35 1.37
C PRO A 104 -15.11 9.18 0.38
N MET A 105 -15.84 8.13 0.75
CA MET A 105 -16.08 6.96 -0.09
C MET A 105 -17.57 6.68 -0.23
N ALA A 106 -18.08 6.69 -1.46
CA ALA A 106 -19.44 6.31 -1.80
C ALA A 106 -19.47 4.90 -2.40
N SER A 107 -20.43 4.07 -1.98
CA SER A 107 -20.58 2.70 -2.49
C SER A 107 -22.01 2.41 -2.96
N LEU A 108 -22.12 1.66 -4.06
CA LEU A 108 -23.37 1.15 -4.63
C LEU A 108 -23.18 -0.33 -5.00
N GLY A 109 -23.55 -1.22 -4.07
CA GLY A 109 -23.37 -2.66 -4.24
C GLY A 109 -21.90 -3.05 -4.41
N ALA A 110 -21.51 -3.45 -5.63
CA ALA A 110 -20.13 -3.84 -5.96
C ALA A 110 -19.26 -2.66 -6.40
N LEU A 111 -19.85 -1.50 -6.72
CA LEU A 111 -19.14 -0.30 -7.15
C LEU A 111 -18.78 0.58 -5.95
N SER A 112 -17.57 1.12 -5.92
CA SER A 112 -17.13 2.13 -4.95
C SER A 112 -16.39 3.26 -5.63
N LEU A 113 -16.77 4.49 -5.30
CA LEU A 113 -16.18 5.75 -5.76
C LEU A 113 -15.62 6.48 -4.55
N GLY A 114 -14.40 7.00 -4.66
CA GLY A 114 -13.74 7.78 -3.61
C GLY A 114 -13.13 9.05 -4.19
N ALA A 115 -13.04 10.07 -3.35
CA ALA A 115 -12.28 11.27 -3.63
C ALA A 115 -11.32 11.51 -2.47
N GLU A 116 -10.14 12.04 -2.78
CA GLU A 116 -9.10 12.41 -1.81
C GLU A 116 -8.72 13.86 -2.05
N VAL A 117 -8.61 14.64 -0.97
CA VAL A 117 -7.93 15.93 -0.98
C VAL A 117 -7.10 16.03 0.29
N GLY A 118 -5.82 16.39 0.14
CA GLY A 118 -4.88 16.50 1.23
C GLY A 118 -3.97 17.71 1.13
N ALA A 119 -3.44 18.12 2.28
CA ALA A 119 -2.40 19.11 2.42
C ALA A 119 -1.30 18.56 3.31
N ASN A 120 -0.05 18.75 2.90
CA ASN A 120 1.13 18.31 3.61
C ASN A 120 2.06 19.51 3.81
N GLY A 121 2.76 19.57 4.93
CA GLY A 121 3.74 20.62 5.15
C GLY A 121 4.68 20.33 6.31
N GLY A 122 5.82 21.00 6.30
CA GLY A 122 6.74 21.09 7.42
C GLY A 122 8.01 21.83 7.01
N GLY A 123 8.65 22.49 7.99
CA GLY A 123 9.68 23.48 7.70
C GLY A 123 9.14 24.54 6.74
N ASP A 124 9.89 24.83 5.69
CA ASP A 124 9.51 25.80 4.65
C ASP A 124 8.74 25.18 3.46
N SER A 125 8.44 23.87 3.51
CA SER A 125 7.80 23.15 2.40
C SER A 125 6.31 22.91 2.63
N HIS A 126 5.48 23.25 1.64
CA HIS A 126 4.03 23.03 1.64
C HIS A 126 3.60 22.40 0.31
N GLY A 127 2.62 21.49 0.36
CA GLY A 127 2.09 20.82 -0.82
C GLY A 127 0.63 20.43 -0.66
N PHE A 128 -0.09 20.39 -1.77
CA PHE A 128 -1.47 19.92 -1.84
C PHE A 128 -1.53 18.71 -2.78
N ASN A 129 -2.41 17.76 -2.46
CA ASN A 129 -2.67 16.60 -3.30
C ASN A 129 -4.17 16.37 -3.40
N GLY A 130 -4.57 15.69 -4.48
CA GLY A 130 -5.94 15.27 -4.65
C GLY A 130 -6.04 14.17 -5.69
N GLY A 131 -7.10 13.37 -5.58
CA GLY A 131 -7.30 12.22 -6.45
C GLY A 131 -8.74 11.74 -6.44
N LEU A 132 -9.09 10.97 -7.47
CA LEU A 132 -10.35 10.27 -7.59
C LEU A 132 -10.06 8.77 -7.77
N LYS A 133 -10.83 7.92 -7.09
CA LYS A 133 -10.69 6.47 -7.15
C LYS A 133 -12.02 5.84 -7.51
N ALA A 134 -12.02 4.94 -8.48
CA ALA A 134 -13.15 4.08 -8.80
C ALA A 134 -12.72 2.61 -8.68
N SER A 135 -13.56 1.78 -8.07
CA SER A 135 -13.28 0.35 -7.90
C SER A 135 -14.56 -0.47 -8.02
N TYR A 136 -14.44 -1.68 -8.57
CA TYR A 136 -15.55 -2.61 -8.75
C TYR A 136 -15.15 -4.01 -8.26
N ALA A 137 -15.91 -4.56 -7.33
CA ALA A 137 -15.65 -5.87 -6.74
C ALA A 137 -16.29 -7.00 -7.57
N PHE A 138 -15.50 -7.73 -8.35
CA PHE A 138 -15.96 -8.91 -9.06
C PHE A 138 -16.11 -10.11 -8.12
N LYS A 139 -17.34 -10.58 -7.89
CA LYS A 139 -17.56 -11.86 -7.22
C LYS A 139 -17.44 -12.99 -8.23
N LYS A 140 -16.43 -13.85 -8.07
CA LYS A 140 -16.37 -15.12 -8.81
C LYS A 140 -17.52 -16.00 -8.30
N LYS A 141 -18.46 -16.38 -9.18
CA LYS A 141 -19.37 -17.49 -8.88
C LYS A 141 -18.52 -18.76 -8.83
N THR A 142 -18.17 -19.20 -7.64
CA THR A 142 -17.64 -20.56 -7.44
C THR A 142 -18.78 -21.50 -7.81
N GLY A 143 -18.77 -22.01 -9.04
CA GLY A 143 -19.70 -23.05 -9.47
C GLY A 143 -19.58 -24.22 -8.50
N SER A 144 -20.69 -24.53 -7.82
CA SER A 144 -20.78 -25.70 -6.95
C SER A 144 -20.61 -26.94 -7.82
N ARG A 145 -19.36 -27.43 -7.93
CA ARG A 145 -19.10 -28.74 -8.52
C ARG A 145 -19.67 -29.74 -7.51
N LYS A 146 -20.85 -30.29 -7.80
CA LYS A 146 -21.35 -31.46 -7.07
C LYS A 146 -20.25 -32.52 -7.13
N THR A 147 -19.59 -32.78 -6.01
CA THR A 147 -18.75 -33.96 -5.83
C THR A 147 -19.64 -35.18 -6.03
N PRO A 148 -19.30 -36.12 -6.92
CA PRO A 148 -20.02 -37.38 -6.98
C PRO A 148 -19.81 -38.09 -5.64
N ASN A 149 -20.93 -38.36 -4.98
CA ASN A 149 -21.14 -39.19 -3.80
C ASN A 149 -19.89 -39.97 -3.32
N GLN A 150 -19.09 -39.37 -2.44
CA GLN A 150 -18.16 -40.14 -1.61
C GLN A 150 -18.99 -40.83 -0.53
N GLN A 151 -19.47 -42.03 -0.84
CA GLN A 151 -19.87 -42.98 0.20
C GLN A 151 -18.63 -43.26 1.05
N THR A 152 -18.58 -42.63 2.22
CA THR A 152 -17.60 -42.90 3.26
C THR A 152 -17.73 -44.37 3.65
N PRO A 153 -16.70 -45.21 3.54
CA PRO A 153 -16.77 -46.54 4.11
C PRO A 153 -16.90 -46.40 5.63
N GLN A 154 -18.01 -46.88 6.20
CA GLN A 154 -18.31 -46.78 7.63
C GLN A 154 -17.38 -47.63 8.52
N ASN A 155 -16.48 -48.43 7.94
CA ASN A 155 -15.59 -49.30 8.71
C ASN A 155 -14.13 -48.89 8.55
N PRO A 156 -13.39 -48.74 9.67
CA PRO A 156 -11.97 -48.42 9.64
C PRO A 156 -11.16 -49.56 9.01
N MET A 157 -10.08 -49.18 8.31
CA MET A 157 -9.25 -50.07 7.49
C MET A 157 -8.74 -51.33 8.22
N TRP A 158 -8.57 -51.28 9.54
CA TRP A 158 -8.06 -52.41 10.33
C TRP A 158 -9.06 -53.57 10.46
N GLU A 159 -10.38 -53.32 10.37
CA GLU A 159 -11.39 -54.39 10.38
C GLU A 159 -11.35 -55.23 9.10
N ARG A 160 -10.96 -54.61 7.96
CA ARG A 160 -10.85 -55.30 6.67
C ARG A 160 -9.68 -56.29 6.63
N ALA A 161 -8.62 -56.02 7.37
CA ALA A 161 -7.45 -56.91 7.46
C ALA A 161 -7.75 -58.20 8.25
N CYS A 162 -8.61 -58.12 9.27
CA CYS A 162 -8.97 -59.28 10.10
C CYS A 162 -10.00 -60.20 9.42
N SER A 163 -10.90 -59.66 8.58
CA SER A 163 -11.86 -60.48 7.82
C SER A 163 -11.17 -61.39 6.81
N ARG A 164 -10.10 -60.90 6.15
CA ARG A 164 -9.37 -61.64 5.12
C ARG A 164 -8.61 -62.87 5.66
N LYS A 165 -8.24 -62.88 6.95
CA LYS A 165 -7.62 -64.06 7.61
C LYS A 165 -8.61 -65.13 8.08
N ARG A 166 -9.90 -64.81 8.23
CA ARG A 166 -10.91 -65.83 8.59
C ARG A 166 -11.32 -66.69 7.39
N GLN A 167 -11.27 -66.17 6.17
CA GLN A 167 -11.66 -66.92 4.98
C GLN A 167 -10.62 -67.98 4.55
N THR A 168 -9.33 -67.79 4.82
CA THR A 168 -8.29 -68.75 4.43
C THR A 168 -8.15 -69.94 5.37
N SER A 169 -8.72 -69.90 6.58
CA SER A 169 -8.60 -71.00 7.55
C SER A 169 -9.77 -72.00 7.51
N GLN A 170 -10.81 -71.76 6.71
CA GLN A 170 -11.94 -72.71 6.55
C GLN A 170 -11.77 -73.67 5.36
N HIS A 171 -10.66 -73.59 4.62
CA HIS A 171 -10.44 -74.39 3.41
C HIS A 171 -9.42 -75.53 3.58
N GLN A 172 -9.19 -76.00 4.81
CA GLN A 172 -8.27 -77.11 5.09
C GLN A 172 -8.68 -77.89 6.35
N THR A 173 -9.81 -78.58 6.26
CA THR A 173 -10.12 -79.82 7.00
C THR A 173 -11.17 -80.57 6.19
N ASP A 174 -10.69 -81.44 5.32
CA ASP A 174 -11.24 -82.76 4.99
C ASP A 174 -10.04 -83.70 4.86
#